data_AF-A0A925DVK0-F1
#
_entry.id   AF-A0A925DVK0-F1
#
_cell.length_a   1.000
_cell.length_b   1.000
_cell.length_c   1.000
_cell.angle_alpha   90.00
_cell.angle_beta   90.00
_cell.angle_gamma   90.00
#
_symmetry.space_group_name_H-M   'P 1'
#
loop_
_entity.id
_entity.type
_entity.pdbx_description
1 polymer ?
#
loop_
_entity_poly.entity_id
_entity_poly.type
_entity_poly.pdbx_seq_one_letter_code
_entity_poly.pdbx_strand_id
1 'polypeptide(L)'
;MESKIKKTKKSKQKSLAKKLGKTGTAIVAVLTFIGASFGAWQAYKYVNTKNAAGAWKIKLTTTKSSYKPYIGETMGIKIFLKQDGENITGTGEKWDYNGAILPYDQHRKLELEGTVDGKELKINYILHGAKRESRGIFNLIVTEGEKKLEGTFLGTAGDASGIVEGGRE
;
A
#
# COMPACT_ATOMS: atom_id res chain seq x y z
N MET A 1 -36.33 63.70 -21.36
CA MET A 1 -36.44 62.21 -21.40
C MET A 1 -35.09 61.48 -21.22
N GLU A 2 -33.94 62.13 -21.45
CA GLU A 2 -32.61 61.50 -21.43
C GLU A 2 -32.05 61.11 -20.04
N SER A 3 -32.54 61.70 -18.94
CA SER A 3 -31.97 61.43 -17.60
C SER A 3 -32.34 60.06 -17.03
N LYS A 4 -33.45 59.46 -17.47
CA LYS A 4 -33.88 58.12 -17.02
C LYS A 4 -33.06 56.98 -17.65
N ILE A 5 -32.52 57.17 -18.86
CA ILE A 5 -31.76 56.15 -19.62
C ILE A 5 -30.33 55.98 -19.07
N LYS A 6 -29.69 57.06 -18.58
CA LYS A 6 -28.35 56.99 -17.96
C LYS A 6 -28.37 56.29 -16.58
N LYS A 7 -29.45 56.40 -15.80
CA LYS A 7 -29.57 55.73 -14.48
C LYS A 7 -29.71 54.21 -14.60
N THR A 8 -30.40 53.70 -15.61
CA THR A 8 -30.61 52.25 -15.83
C THR A 8 -29.35 51.52 -16.30
N LYS A 9 -28.51 52.15 -17.13
CA LYS A 9 -27.20 51.58 -17.53
C LYS A 9 -26.22 51.47 -16.35
N LYS A 10 -26.09 52.51 -15.51
CA LYS A 10 -25.26 52.49 -14.29
C LYS A 10 -25.72 51.45 -13.26
N SER A 11 -27.03 51.22 -13.15
CA SER A 11 -27.62 50.20 -12.28
C SER A 11 -27.27 48.77 -12.73
N LYS A 12 -27.42 48.45 -14.02
CA LYS A 12 -27.05 47.14 -14.58
C LYS A 12 -25.55 46.85 -14.47
N GLN A 13 -24.69 47.84 -14.67
CA GLN A 13 -23.22 47.68 -14.56
C GLN A 13 -22.76 47.40 -13.12
N LYS A 14 -23.32 48.10 -12.12
CA LYS A 14 -23.06 47.82 -10.69
C LYS A 14 -23.54 46.43 -10.27
N SER A 15 -24.65 45.96 -10.83
CA SER A 15 -25.21 44.62 -10.59
C SER A 15 -24.29 43.50 -11.11
N LEU A 16 -23.75 43.64 -12.32
CA LEU A 16 -22.83 42.68 -12.92
C LEU A 16 -21.49 42.59 -12.18
N ALA A 17 -20.88 43.73 -11.81
CA ALA A 17 -19.64 43.74 -11.03
C ALA A 17 -19.81 43.11 -9.64
N LYS A 18 -20.96 43.33 -8.98
CA LYS A 18 -21.28 42.74 -7.67
C LYS A 18 -21.57 41.24 -7.76
N LYS A 19 -22.12 40.76 -8.90
CA LYS A 19 -22.30 39.32 -9.16
C LYS A 19 -20.97 38.64 -9.45
N LEU A 20 -20.11 39.21 -10.29
CA LEU A 20 -18.75 38.71 -10.58
C LEU A 20 -17.87 38.63 -9.33
N GLY A 21 -17.93 39.63 -8.44
CA GLY A 21 -17.25 39.57 -7.15
C GLY A 21 -17.74 38.42 -6.28
N LYS A 22 -19.07 38.20 -6.21
CA LYS A 22 -19.65 37.11 -5.42
C LYS A 22 -19.39 35.71 -5.99
N THR A 23 -19.45 35.52 -7.32
CA THR A 23 -19.08 34.24 -7.95
C THR A 23 -17.58 33.97 -7.84
N GLY A 24 -16.73 35.00 -7.97
CA GLY A 24 -15.29 34.86 -7.72
C GLY A 24 -14.98 34.42 -6.30
N THR A 25 -15.59 35.05 -5.29
CA THR A 25 -15.44 34.63 -3.88
C THR A 25 -15.98 33.22 -3.62
N ALA A 26 -17.11 32.85 -4.24
CA ALA A 26 -17.67 31.51 -4.09
C ALA A 26 -16.76 30.42 -4.70
N ILE A 27 -16.18 30.66 -5.88
CA ILE A 27 -15.24 29.72 -6.52
C ILE A 27 -13.97 29.54 -5.67
N VAL A 28 -13.40 30.64 -5.18
CA VAL A 28 -12.23 30.57 -4.28
C VAL A 28 -12.57 29.80 -3.00
N ALA A 29 -13.73 30.06 -2.39
CA ALA A 29 -14.17 29.33 -1.20
C ALA A 29 -14.31 27.82 -1.45
N VAL A 30 -14.87 27.42 -2.60
CA VAL A 30 -15.01 26.00 -2.98
C VAL A 30 -13.63 25.35 -3.20
N LEU A 31 -12.72 26.00 -3.93
CA LEU A 31 -11.37 25.47 -4.15
C LEU A 31 -10.58 25.32 -2.85
N THR A 32 -10.66 26.31 -1.95
CA THR A 32 -10.05 26.24 -0.62
C THR A 32 -10.64 25.09 0.19
N PHE A 33 -11.95 24.88 0.13
CA PHE A 33 -12.61 23.78 0.84
C PHE A 33 -12.19 22.40 0.29
N ILE A 34 -12.10 22.26 -1.03
CA ILE A 34 -11.61 21.01 -1.66
C ILE A 34 -10.15 20.75 -1.26
N GLY A 35 -9.29 21.77 -1.34
CA GLY A 35 -7.88 21.65 -0.95
C GLY A 35 -7.72 21.28 0.53
N ALA A 36 -8.46 21.95 1.43
CA ALA A 36 -8.47 21.63 2.85
C ALA A 36 -8.96 20.20 3.12
N SER A 37 -10.01 19.76 2.41
CA SER A 37 -10.57 18.41 2.55
C SER A 37 -9.59 17.34 2.07
N PHE A 38 -8.92 17.57 0.95
CA PHE A 38 -7.89 16.66 0.43
C PHE A 38 -6.67 16.58 1.37
N GLY A 39 -6.21 17.73 1.88
CA GLY A 39 -5.13 17.78 2.87
C GLY A 39 -5.48 17.03 4.16
N ALA A 40 -6.69 17.22 4.68
CA ALA A 40 -7.18 16.50 5.86
C ALA A 40 -7.28 14.98 5.61
N TRP A 41 -7.74 14.57 4.43
CA TRP A 41 -7.82 13.16 4.06
C TRP A 41 -6.44 12.49 3.96
N GLN A 42 -5.46 13.16 3.34
CA GLN A 42 -4.08 12.66 3.28
C GLN A 42 -3.43 12.56 4.66
N ALA A 43 -3.62 13.59 5.50
CA ALA A 43 -3.13 13.56 6.89
C ALA A 43 -3.79 12.42 7.69
N TYR A 44 -5.09 12.18 7.48
CA TYR A 44 -5.80 11.08 8.12
C TYR A 44 -5.23 9.71 7.69
N LYS A 45 -4.95 9.50 6.41
CA LYS A 45 -4.31 8.26 5.93
C LYS A 45 -2.92 8.07 6.53
N TYR A 46 -2.10 9.12 6.52
CA TYR A 46 -0.75 9.08 7.06
C TYR A 46 -0.73 8.71 8.55
N VAL A 47 -1.60 9.30 9.37
CA VAL A 47 -1.66 9.05 10.82
C VAL A 47 -2.20 7.65 11.16
N ASN A 48 -3.04 7.08 10.31
CA ASN A 48 -3.65 5.77 10.55
C ASN A 48 -2.92 4.59 9.90
N THR A 49 -1.90 4.88 9.09
CA THR A 49 -1.08 3.84 8.46
C THR A 49 -0.18 3.20 9.51
N LYS A 50 -0.27 1.87 9.62
CA LYS A 50 0.51 1.08 10.57
C LYS A 50 1.95 0.95 10.11
N ASN A 51 2.84 0.88 11.09
CA ASN A 51 4.26 0.71 10.82
C ASN A 51 4.59 -0.76 10.53
N ALA A 52 4.89 -1.06 9.28
CA ALA A 52 5.34 -2.36 8.81
C ALA A 52 6.87 -2.47 8.73
N ALA A 53 7.61 -1.39 8.98
CA ALA A 53 9.07 -1.39 8.88
C ALA A 53 9.74 -2.24 9.98
N GLY A 54 10.87 -2.85 9.62
CA GLY A 54 11.69 -3.66 10.52
C GLY A 54 11.96 -5.07 10.00
N ALA A 55 12.56 -5.88 10.86
CA ALA A 55 12.84 -7.28 10.61
C ALA A 55 11.64 -8.16 10.99
N TRP A 56 11.32 -9.11 10.13
CA TRP A 56 10.22 -10.05 10.30
C TRP A 56 10.66 -11.46 9.93
N LYS A 57 10.18 -12.43 10.71
CA LYS A 57 10.21 -13.83 10.33
C LYS A 57 8.80 -14.25 9.91
N ILE A 58 8.64 -14.61 8.64
CA ILE A 58 7.38 -15.09 8.09
C ILE A 58 7.48 -16.56 7.72
N LYS A 59 6.36 -17.26 7.83
CA LYS A 59 6.17 -18.66 7.43
C LYS A 59 5.04 -18.71 6.41
N LEU A 60 5.36 -19.29 5.26
CA LEU A 60 4.40 -19.57 4.21
C LEU A 60 3.95 -21.01 4.36
N THR A 61 2.66 -21.26 4.25
CA THR A 61 2.09 -22.61 4.17
C THR A 61 1.30 -22.74 2.89
N THR A 62 1.77 -23.57 1.96
CA THR A 62 1.12 -23.76 0.66
C THR A 62 -0.17 -24.56 0.83
N THR A 63 -1.30 -24.00 0.42
CA THR A 63 -2.61 -24.68 0.49
C THR A 63 -3.12 -25.12 -0.89
N LYS A 64 -2.67 -24.47 -1.96
CA LYS A 64 -3.01 -24.81 -3.35
C LYS A 64 -1.78 -24.69 -4.24
N SER A 65 -1.65 -25.57 -5.23
CA SER A 65 -0.55 -25.60 -6.21
C SER A 65 -0.96 -26.45 -7.41
N SER A 66 -0.49 -26.10 -8.61
CA SER A 66 -0.60 -26.95 -9.80
C SER A 66 0.33 -28.17 -9.70
N TYR A 67 1.41 -28.05 -8.92
CA TYR A 67 2.29 -29.16 -8.57
C TYR A 67 1.93 -29.71 -7.18
N LYS A 68 1.20 -30.84 -7.16
CA LYS A 68 0.64 -31.45 -5.94
C LYS A 68 1.63 -31.65 -4.79
N PRO A 69 2.91 -32.03 -5.01
CA PRO A 69 3.87 -32.18 -3.92
C PRO A 69 4.11 -30.93 -3.07
N TYR A 70 3.78 -29.73 -3.57
CA TYR A 70 3.92 -28.50 -2.78
C TYR A 70 2.80 -28.30 -1.76
N ILE A 71 1.67 -29.00 -1.87
CA ILE A 71 0.53 -28.79 -0.98
C ILE A 71 0.90 -29.28 0.43
N GLY A 72 0.78 -28.40 1.42
CA GLY A 72 1.15 -28.65 2.81
C GLY A 72 2.60 -28.31 3.15
N GLU A 73 3.43 -27.97 2.16
CA GLU A 73 4.80 -27.55 2.43
C GLU A 73 4.85 -26.19 3.14
N THR A 74 5.89 -26.02 3.95
CA THR A 74 6.13 -24.80 4.71
C THR A 74 7.48 -24.21 4.37
N MET A 75 7.55 -22.88 4.34
CA MET A 75 8.77 -22.15 4.02
C MET A 75 8.92 -20.96 4.97
N GLY A 76 10.00 -20.95 5.73
CA GLY A 76 10.37 -19.81 6.55
C GLY A 76 11.25 -18.84 5.80
N ILE A 77 10.94 -17.56 5.94
CA ILE A 77 11.63 -16.45 5.29
C ILE A 77 11.91 -15.38 6.33
N LYS A 78 13.13 -14.85 6.32
CA LYS A 78 13.48 -13.62 7.04
C LYS A 78 13.42 -12.45 6.09
N ILE A 79 12.69 -11.40 6.44
CA ILE A 79 12.56 -10.20 5.62
C ILE A 79 12.87 -8.96 6.43
N PHE A 80 13.38 -7.93 5.75
CA PHE A 80 13.57 -6.60 6.30
C PHE A 80 12.82 -5.60 5.41
N LEU A 81 11.84 -4.91 6.01
CA LEU A 81 11.00 -3.93 5.33
C LEU A 81 11.42 -2.51 5.70
N LYS A 82 11.52 -1.65 4.70
CA LYS A 82 11.63 -0.19 4.80
C LYS A 82 10.31 0.42 4.36
N GLN A 83 9.86 1.41 5.12
CA GLN A 83 8.61 2.12 4.85
C GLN A 83 8.90 3.61 4.69
N ASP A 84 8.43 4.19 3.59
CA ASP A 84 8.44 5.63 3.31
C ASP A 84 7.02 6.08 2.97
N GLY A 85 6.33 6.60 3.99
CA GLY A 85 4.89 6.84 3.94
C GLY A 85 4.10 5.55 3.68
N GLU A 86 3.40 5.51 2.55
CA GLU A 86 2.64 4.33 2.10
C GLU A 86 3.50 3.35 1.30
N ASN A 87 4.72 3.73 0.88
CA ASN A 87 5.57 2.89 0.05
C ASN A 87 6.38 1.92 0.90
N ILE A 88 6.50 0.69 0.42
CA ILE A 88 7.25 -0.38 1.06
C ILE A 88 8.30 -0.91 0.09
N THR A 89 9.53 -1.01 0.58
CA THR A 89 10.61 -1.74 -0.09
C THR A 89 11.24 -2.70 0.89
N GLY A 90 11.87 -3.76 0.41
CA GLY A 90 12.52 -4.69 1.31
C GLY A 90 13.34 -5.75 0.63
N THR A 91 14.06 -6.48 1.46
CA THR A 91 14.86 -7.63 1.07
C THR A 91 14.65 -8.75 2.05
N GLY A 92 14.89 -9.98 1.64
CA GLY A 92 14.85 -11.11 2.54
C GLY A 92 15.61 -12.31 2.01
N GLU A 93 15.54 -13.39 2.76
CA GLU A 93 16.10 -14.67 2.38
C GLU A 93 15.21 -15.82 2.82
N LYS A 94 15.15 -16.87 2.00
CA LYS A 94 14.62 -18.17 2.41
C LYS A 94 15.57 -18.78 3.44
N TRP A 95 15.05 -19.10 4.62
CA TRP A 95 15.84 -19.57 5.77
C TRP A 95 15.58 -21.05 6.12
N ASP A 96 14.33 -21.49 6.03
CA ASP A 96 13.96 -22.88 6.31
C ASP A 96 12.93 -23.42 5.32
N TYR A 97 12.85 -24.74 5.25
CA TYR A 97 11.91 -25.46 4.41
C TYR A 97 11.43 -26.72 5.10
N ASN A 98 10.12 -26.89 5.23
CA ASN A 98 9.48 -27.98 5.96
C ASN A 98 10.04 -28.15 7.39
N GLY A 99 10.37 -27.04 8.05
CA GLY A 99 10.93 -27.01 9.41
C GLY A 99 12.43 -27.32 9.51
N ALA A 100 13.10 -27.68 8.41
CA ALA A 100 14.54 -27.86 8.37
C ALA A 100 15.25 -26.57 7.95
N ILE A 101 16.25 -26.15 8.73
CA ILE A 101 17.11 -25.00 8.39
C ILE A 101 17.87 -25.34 7.11
N LEU A 102 17.88 -24.40 6.17
CA LEU A 102 18.61 -24.57 4.93
C LEU A 102 20.11 -24.37 5.16
N PRO A 103 20.96 -25.14 4.47
CA PRO A 103 22.36 -24.79 4.32
C PRO A 103 22.52 -23.42 3.66
N TYR A 104 23.61 -22.71 3.99
CA TYR A 104 23.84 -21.33 3.54
C TYR A 104 23.77 -21.16 2.01
N ASP A 105 24.28 -22.12 1.23
CA ASP A 105 24.24 -22.13 -0.24
C ASP A 105 22.83 -22.33 -0.83
N GLN A 106 21.87 -22.72 0.01
CA GLN A 106 20.46 -22.88 -0.35
C GLN A 106 19.61 -21.69 0.08
N HIS A 107 20.17 -20.71 0.79
CA HIS A 107 19.47 -19.45 1.05
C HIS A 107 19.26 -18.74 -0.28
N ARG A 108 18.04 -18.24 -0.48
CA ARG A 108 17.64 -17.59 -1.73
C ARG A 108 17.17 -16.18 -1.43
N LYS A 109 17.78 -15.22 -2.13
CA LYS A 109 17.45 -13.79 -2.01
C LYS A 109 16.00 -13.55 -2.43
N LEU A 110 15.33 -12.71 -1.66
CA LEU A 110 13.98 -12.21 -1.89
C LEU A 110 14.06 -10.68 -2.00
N GLU A 111 13.41 -10.12 -3.01
CA GLU A 111 13.22 -8.67 -3.17
C GLU A 111 11.74 -8.34 -3.06
N LEU A 112 11.43 -7.21 -2.44
CA LEU A 112 10.08 -6.83 -2.03
C LEU A 112 9.80 -5.38 -2.39
N GLU A 113 8.65 -5.13 -3.01
CA GLU A 113 8.16 -3.79 -3.33
C GLU A 113 6.64 -3.76 -3.24
N GLY A 114 6.09 -2.74 -2.58
CA GLY A 114 4.67 -2.71 -2.32
C GLY A 114 4.19 -1.43 -1.66
N THR A 115 2.98 -1.52 -1.11
CA THR A 115 2.32 -0.41 -0.41
C THR A 115 1.64 -0.88 0.86
N VAL A 116 1.46 0.05 1.79
CA VAL A 116 0.64 -0.13 2.99
C VAL A 116 -0.49 0.91 3.00
N ASP A 117 -1.73 0.47 3.23
CA ASP A 117 -2.91 1.33 3.41
C ASP A 117 -3.61 0.96 4.72
N GLY A 118 -3.53 1.85 5.72
CA GLY A 118 -3.97 1.54 7.07
C GLY A 118 -3.19 0.34 7.64
N LYS A 119 -3.85 -0.81 7.78
CA LYS A 119 -3.24 -2.06 8.27
C LYS A 119 -2.90 -3.07 7.17
N GLU A 120 -3.35 -2.81 5.96
CA GLU A 120 -3.23 -3.74 4.84
C GLU A 120 -1.93 -3.48 4.10
N LEU A 121 -1.19 -4.55 3.83
CA LEU A 121 0.12 -4.53 3.22
C LEU A 121 0.09 -5.40 1.97
N LYS A 122 0.31 -4.78 0.81
CA LYS A 122 0.35 -5.46 -0.48
C LYS A 122 1.75 -5.37 -1.05
N ILE A 123 2.44 -6.51 -1.13
CA ILE A 123 3.84 -6.57 -1.55
C ILE A 123 3.98 -7.50 -2.74
N ASN A 124 4.57 -7.02 -3.83
CA ASN A 124 5.12 -7.88 -4.88
C ASN A 124 6.49 -8.39 -4.44
N TYR A 125 6.77 -9.65 -4.75
CA TYR A 125 8.07 -10.24 -4.45
C TYR A 125 8.72 -10.89 -5.68
N ILE A 126 10.04 -10.91 -5.66
CA ILE A 126 10.89 -11.69 -6.58
C ILE A 126 11.80 -12.58 -5.74
N LEU A 127 11.64 -13.89 -5.90
CA LEU A 127 12.48 -14.92 -5.29
C LEU A 127 13.51 -15.40 -6.31
N HIS A 128 14.78 -15.19 -6.01
CA HIS A 128 15.92 -15.58 -6.82
C HIS A 128 16.28 -17.05 -6.57
N GLY A 129 15.52 -17.96 -7.19
CA GLY A 129 15.73 -19.40 -7.07
C GLY A 129 16.97 -19.90 -7.81
N ALA A 130 17.40 -21.14 -7.51
CA ALA A 130 18.61 -21.72 -8.08
C ALA A 130 18.60 -21.87 -9.61
N LYS A 131 17.42 -22.20 -10.18
CA LYS A 131 17.25 -22.47 -11.62
C LYS A 131 16.47 -21.38 -12.34
N ARG A 132 15.59 -20.68 -11.62
CA ARG A 132 14.71 -19.64 -12.17
C ARG A 132 14.26 -18.70 -11.07
N GLU A 133 13.94 -17.49 -11.45
CA GLU A 133 13.18 -16.57 -10.62
C GLU A 133 11.73 -17.01 -10.49
N SER A 134 11.14 -16.75 -9.34
CA SER A 134 9.70 -16.86 -9.11
C SER A 134 9.18 -15.52 -8.61
N ARG A 135 7.98 -15.14 -9.03
CA ARG A 135 7.37 -13.87 -8.67
C ARG A 135 6.04 -14.11 -8.01
N GLY A 136 5.57 -13.15 -7.24
CA GLY A 136 4.28 -13.27 -6.60
C GLY A 136 3.88 -12.05 -5.80
N ILE A 137 2.80 -12.21 -5.05
CA ILE A 137 2.19 -11.15 -4.25
C ILE A 137 1.91 -11.70 -2.85
N PHE A 138 2.25 -10.91 -1.84
CA PHE A 138 1.78 -11.04 -0.47
C PHE A 138 0.64 -10.04 -0.23
N ASN A 139 -0.49 -10.50 0.29
CA ASN A 139 -1.55 -9.66 0.81
C ASN A 139 -1.63 -9.92 2.31
N LEU A 140 -1.08 -9.01 3.11
CA LEU A 140 -0.86 -9.15 4.54
C LEU A 140 -1.63 -8.09 5.31
N ILE A 141 -1.83 -8.35 6.60
CA ILE A 141 -2.42 -7.44 7.57
C ILE A 141 -1.45 -7.34 8.75
N VAL A 142 -1.12 -6.11 9.13
CA VAL A 142 -0.36 -5.81 10.35
C VAL A 142 -1.32 -5.85 11.54
N THR A 143 -1.11 -6.79 12.47
CA THR A 143 -1.99 -7.02 13.63
C THR A 143 -1.26 -6.86 14.97
N GLU A 144 -2.00 -7.00 16.08
CA GLU A 144 -1.50 -7.05 17.46
C GLU A 144 -0.47 -5.97 17.83
N GLY A 145 -0.83 -4.70 17.62
CA GLY A 145 0.06 -3.59 17.95
C GLY A 145 1.36 -3.57 17.14
N GLU A 146 1.27 -3.98 15.86
CA GLU A 146 2.38 -3.96 14.89
C GLU A 146 3.45 -5.03 15.10
N LYS A 147 3.08 -6.14 15.76
CA LYS A 147 4.00 -7.24 16.07
C LYS A 147 3.80 -8.50 15.24
N LYS A 148 2.67 -8.60 14.53
CA LYS A 148 2.31 -9.75 13.71
C LYS A 148 1.97 -9.36 12.28
N LEU A 149 2.27 -10.27 11.37
CA LEU A 149 1.86 -10.23 9.97
C LEU A 149 1.05 -11.50 9.67
N GLU A 150 -0.15 -11.33 9.14
CA GLU A 150 -1.01 -12.44 8.77
C GLU A 150 -1.64 -12.17 7.40
N GLY A 151 -1.83 -13.21 6.59
CA GLY A 151 -2.51 -13.05 5.31
C GLY A 151 -2.26 -14.19 4.35
N THR A 152 -2.10 -13.84 3.07
CA THR A 152 -1.99 -14.81 1.99
C THR A 152 -0.88 -14.49 1.03
N PHE A 153 -0.42 -15.51 0.30
CA PHE A 153 0.48 -15.34 -0.82
C PHE A 153 -0.06 -16.01 -2.08
N LEU A 154 0.36 -15.48 -3.22
CA LEU A 154 0.24 -16.08 -4.55
C LEU A 154 1.62 -16.04 -5.21
N GLY A 155 2.01 -17.09 -5.92
CA GLY A 155 3.30 -17.16 -6.60
C GLY A 155 3.28 -17.99 -7.87
N THR A 156 4.23 -17.70 -8.77
CA THR A 156 4.38 -18.43 -10.04
C THR A 156 5.09 -19.78 -9.88
N ALA A 157 5.72 -20.05 -8.74
CA ALA A 157 6.35 -21.33 -8.47
C ALA A 157 5.29 -22.42 -8.27
N GLY A 158 5.05 -23.22 -9.31
CA GLY A 158 4.00 -24.25 -9.28
C GLY A 158 2.60 -23.67 -9.12
N ASP A 159 2.39 -22.42 -9.54
CA ASP A 159 1.13 -21.67 -9.36
C ASP A 159 0.60 -21.76 -7.92
N ALA A 160 1.52 -21.67 -6.95
CA ALA A 160 1.23 -21.90 -5.55
C ALA A 160 0.55 -20.70 -4.90
N SER A 161 -0.35 -20.98 -3.98
CA SER A 161 -0.93 -20.00 -3.07
C SER A 161 -1.16 -20.60 -1.69
N GLY A 162 -1.27 -19.73 -0.69
CA GLY A 162 -1.37 -20.19 0.68
C GLY A 162 -1.46 -19.07 1.70
N ILE A 163 -1.20 -19.46 2.94
CA ILE A 163 -1.31 -18.60 4.12
C ILE A 163 0.08 -18.10 4.50
N VAL A 164 0.15 -16.88 5.00
CA VAL A 164 1.34 -16.27 5.59
C VAL A 164 1.05 -15.93 7.04
N GLU A 165 1.96 -16.34 7.92
CA GLU A 165 1.98 -15.98 9.33
C GLU A 165 3.37 -15.47 9.68
N GLY A 166 3.49 -14.44 10.50
CA GLY A 166 4.79 -13.88 10.84
C GLY A 166 4.79 -13.04 12.10
N GLY A 167 5.98 -12.88 12.66
CA GLY A 167 6.23 -12.04 13.81
C GLY A 167 7.51 -11.22 13.63
N ARG A 168 7.64 -10.16 14.43
CA ARG A 168 8.89 -9.39 14.48
C ARG A 168 10.04 -10.25 15.00
N GLU A 169 11.23 -10.01 14.43
CA GLU A 169 12.52 -10.54 14.90
C GLU A 169 13.16 -9.61 15.94
#